data_AF-A0A0J1BAD7-F1
#
_entry.id   AF-A0A0J1BAD7-F1
#
_cell.length_a   1.000
_cell.length_b   1.000
_cell.length_c   1.000
_cell.angle_alpha   90.00
_cell.angle_beta   90.00
_cell.angle_gamma   90.00
#
_symmetry.space_group_name_H-M   'P 1'
#
loop_
_entity.id
_entity.type
_entity.pdbx_description
1 polymer ?
#
loop_
_entity_poly.entity_id
_entity_poly.type
_entity_poly.pdbx_seq_one_letter_code
_entity_poly.pdbx_strand_id
1 'polypeptide(L)'
;MGADAFLVFYGVRETVADDDAAIEALEEGDHPLLSLPRTCGLDSWWGRLTDGSEYHILLGKRVGVFGVENQHDASIDPAGLSVIASEVDALLTKHGISGTPTLHFQLEAQC
;
A
#
# COMPACT_ATOMS: atom_id res chain seq x y z
N MET A 1 -7.44 -1.92 13.95
CA MET A 1 -8.49 -0.89 14.19
C MET A 1 -7.85 0.48 14.02
N GLY A 2 -7.83 1.01 12.80
CA GLY A 2 -7.21 2.30 12.49
C GLY A 2 -8.29 3.35 12.27
N ALA A 3 -8.07 4.56 12.78
CA ALA A 3 -8.92 5.72 12.57
C ALA A 3 -9.15 5.98 11.06
N ASP A 4 -10.25 6.67 10.74
CA ASP A 4 -10.55 7.09 9.37
C ASP A 4 -9.32 7.76 8.75
N ALA A 5 -8.75 7.12 7.73
CA ALA A 5 -7.51 7.51 7.11
C ALA A 5 -7.63 7.53 5.59
N PHE A 6 -7.04 8.54 4.98
CA PHE A 6 -6.88 8.61 3.54
C PHE A 6 -5.42 8.35 3.19
N LEU A 7 -5.14 7.28 2.45
CA LEU A 7 -3.83 6.84 2.03
C LEU A 7 -3.58 7.25 0.58
N VAL A 8 -2.40 7.82 0.33
CA VAL A 8 -1.87 8.03 -1.03
C VAL A 8 -0.61 7.21 -1.19
N PHE A 9 -0.60 6.34 -2.21
CA PHE A 9 0.42 5.32 -2.38
C PHE A 9 0.75 5.12 -3.86
N TYR A 10 2.02 5.09 -4.23
CA TYR A 10 2.44 4.77 -5.60
C TYR A 10 2.95 3.34 -5.66
N GLY A 11 2.29 2.47 -6.42
CA GLY A 11 2.66 1.06 -6.48
C GLY A 11 1.63 0.15 -7.12
N VAL A 12 1.79 -1.14 -6.89
CA VAL A 12 0.86 -2.19 -7.34
C VAL A 12 -0.10 -2.51 -6.20
N ARG A 13 -1.36 -2.76 -6.55
CA ARG A 13 -2.39 -3.21 -5.62
C ARG A 13 -2.79 -4.64 -5.99
N GLU A 14 -2.64 -5.55 -5.04
CA GLU A 14 -3.06 -6.94 -5.17
C GLU A 14 -4.25 -7.20 -4.25
N THR A 15 -5.21 -8.00 -4.72
CA THR A 15 -6.30 -8.51 -3.88
C THR A 15 -5.77 -9.69 -3.07
N VAL A 16 -6.10 -9.72 -1.78
CA VAL A 16 -5.83 -10.86 -0.90
C VAL A 16 -7.11 -11.68 -0.76
N ALA A 17 -6.97 -13.00 -0.79
CA ALA A 17 -8.09 -13.90 -0.59
C ALA A 17 -8.71 -13.67 0.80
N ASP A 18 -10.04 -13.65 0.85
CA ASP A 18 -10.78 -13.49 2.11
C ASP A 18 -10.94 -14.85 2.80
N ASP A 19 -9.79 -15.45 3.18
CA ASP A 19 -9.72 -16.66 3.99
C ASP A 19 -8.95 -16.41 5.30
N ASP A 20 -9.39 -17.06 6.37
CA ASP A 20 -8.90 -16.79 7.73
C ASP A 20 -7.36 -16.92 7.84
N ALA A 21 -6.76 -17.87 7.13
CA ALA A 21 -5.32 -18.09 7.18
C ALA A 21 -4.53 -16.98 6.47
N ALA A 22 -5.02 -16.48 5.33
CA ALA A 22 -4.41 -15.35 4.64
C ALA A 22 -4.49 -14.06 5.47
N ILE A 23 -5.61 -13.83 6.16
CA ILE A 23 -5.80 -12.66 7.03
C ILE A 23 -4.93 -12.74 8.28
N GLU A 24 -4.89 -13.90 8.95
CA GLU A 24 -4.02 -14.14 10.09
C GLU A 24 -2.54 -13.89 9.71
N ALA A 25 -2.09 -14.39 8.56
CA ALA A 25 -0.73 -14.14 8.08
C ALA A 25 -0.44 -12.65 7.80
N LEU A 26 -1.44 -11.86 7.36
CA LEU A 26 -1.30 -10.41 7.20
C LEU A 26 -1.16 -9.70 8.55
N GLU A 27 -1.97 -10.09 9.53
CA GLU A 27 -1.95 -9.56 10.89
C GLU A 27 -0.63 -9.83 11.62
N GLU A 28 -0.11 -11.05 11.48
CA GLU A 28 1.19 -11.46 12.03
C GLU A 28 2.38 -10.88 11.23
N GLY A 29 2.12 -10.39 10.01
CA GLY A 29 3.14 -9.85 9.12
C GLY A 29 4.00 -10.91 8.43
N ASP A 30 3.53 -12.15 8.42
CA ASP A 30 4.16 -13.33 7.82
C ASP A 30 3.65 -13.63 6.41
N HIS A 31 2.66 -12.87 5.93
CA HIS A 31 2.15 -12.99 4.57
C HIS A 31 3.29 -12.83 3.54
N PRO A 32 3.43 -13.71 2.54
CA PRO A 32 4.54 -13.64 1.56
C PRO A 32 4.67 -12.27 0.88
N LEU A 33 3.53 -11.62 0.60
CA LEU A 33 3.50 -10.27 0.01
C LEU A 33 4.01 -9.16 0.95
N LEU A 34 4.07 -9.36 2.27
CA LEU A 34 4.66 -8.42 3.23
C LEU A 34 6.16 -8.65 3.46
N SER A 35 6.63 -9.88 3.26
CA SER A 35 8.05 -10.22 3.44
C SER A 35 8.96 -9.54 2.40
N LEU A 36 8.46 -9.37 1.18
CA LEU A 36 9.25 -8.88 0.06
C LEU A 36 9.56 -7.38 0.18
N PRO A 37 8.59 -6.47 0.44
CA PRO A 37 8.84 -5.05 0.69
C PRO A 37 9.90 -4.79 1.78
N ARG A 38 9.82 -5.54 2.89
CA ARG A 38 10.77 -5.44 4.02
C ARG A 38 12.22 -5.69 3.59
N THR A 39 12.45 -6.52 2.59
CA THR A 39 13.80 -6.92 2.15
C THR A 39 14.29 -6.14 0.93
N CYS A 40 13.40 -5.48 0.18
CA CYS A 40 13.73 -4.75 -1.04
C CYS A 40 13.64 -3.22 -0.93
N GLY A 41 13.21 -2.68 0.22
CA GLY A 41 13.10 -1.25 0.45
C GLY A 41 11.84 -0.62 -0.13
N LEU A 42 10.85 -1.43 -0.49
CA LEU A 42 9.49 -0.97 -0.75
C LEU A 42 8.74 -0.81 0.57
N ASP A 43 7.79 0.13 0.59
CA ASP A 43 6.76 0.20 1.61
C ASP A 43 5.67 -0.82 1.29
N SER A 44 4.89 -1.18 2.31
CA SER A 44 3.65 -1.94 2.13
C SER A 44 2.55 -1.41 3.00
N TRP A 45 1.32 -1.57 2.54
CA TRP A 45 0.11 -1.26 3.29
C TRP A 45 -0.95 -2.28 2.93
N TRP A 46 -1.73 -2.76 3.90
CA TRP A 46 -2.82 -3.67 3.62
C TRP A 46 -4.05 -3.29 4.44
N GLY A 47 -5.24 -3.59 3.91
CA GLY A 47 -6.51 -3.22 4.53
C GLY A 47 -7.69 -3.43 3.60
N ARG A 48 -8.86 -3.01 4.06
CA ARG A 48 -10.12 -2.95 3.30
C ARG A 48 -10.45 -1.49 3.00
N LEU A 49 -11.10 -1.24 1.86
CA LEU A 49 -11.61 0.09 1.54
C LEU A 49 -12.83 0.42 2.40
N THR A 50 -13.71 -0.56 2.58
CA THR A 50 -14.92 -0.48 3.38
C THR A 50 -15.19 -1.81 4.04
N ASP A 51 -16.03 -1.82 5.07
CA ASP A 51 -16.51 -3.07 5.67
C ASP A 51 -17.15 -3.97 4.61
N GLY A 52 -16.74 -5.24 4.58
CA GLY A 52 -17.18 -6.24 3.60
C GLY A 52 -16.53 -6.14 2.22
N SER A 53 -15.61 -5.20 1.96
CA SER A 53 -14.78 -5.24 0.75
C SER A 53 -13.69 -6.30 0.85
N GLU A 54 -13.12 -6.67 -0.29
CA GLU A 54 -11.92 -7.51 -0.32
C GLU A 54 -10.77 -6.82 0.42
N TYR A 55 -9.89 -7.61 1.02
CA TYR A 55 -8.61 -7.11 1.48
C TYR A 55 -7.70 -6.86 0.29
N HIS A 56 -6.94 -5.77 0.38
CA HIS A 56 -5.92 -5.43 -0.59
C HIS A 56 -4.59 -5.23 0.10
N ILE A 57 -3.52 -5.49 -0.63
CA ILE A 57 -2.17 -5.08 -0.27
C ILE A 57 -1.59 -4.18 -1.36
N LEU A 58 -1.01 -3.07 -0.92
CA LEU A 58 -0.26 -2.12 -1.71
C LEU A 58 1.22 -2.37 -1.52
N LEU A 59 1.96 -2.47 -2.62
CA LEU A 59 3.40 -2.70 -2.66
C LEU A 59 4.05 -1.60 -3.50
N GLY A 60 4.96 -0.81 -2.91
CA GLY A 60 5.44 0.41 -3.59
C GLY A 60 6.05 1.43 -2.64
N LYS A 61 5.62 2.69 -2.75
CA LYS A 61 6.02 3.79 -1.86
C LYS A 61 4.82 4.54 -1.34
N ARG A 62 4.84 4.84 -0.04
CA ARG A 62 3.81 5.66 0.61
C ARG A 62 4.09 7.13 0.34
N VAL A 63 3.15 7.79 -0.32
CA VAL A 63 3.23 9.23 -0.63
C VAL A 63 2.66 10.06 0.52
N GLY A 64 1.59 9.59 1.17
CA GLY A 64 1.00 10.26 2.33
C GLY A 64 -0.04 9.41 3.05
N VAL A 65 -0.24 9.69 4.33
CA VAL A 65 -1.36 9.18 5.13
C VAL A 65 -2.00 10.38 5.79
N PHE A 66 -3.28 10.57 5.53
CA PHE A 66 -4.05 11.71 5.98
C PHE A 66 -5.16 11.27 6.91
N GLY A 67 -5.51 12.10 7.87
CA GLY A 67 -6.52 11.77 8.87
C GLY A 67 -6.34 12.63 10.10
N VAL A 68 -7.29 12.58 11.03
CA VAL A 68 -7.27 13.42 12.24
C VAL A 68 -5.96 13.24 13.02
N GLU A 69 -5.51 11.98 13.12
CA GLU A 69 -4.28 11.59 13.81
C GLU A 69 -3.03 11.53 12.89
N ASN A 70 -3.21 11.78 11.59
CA ASN A 70 -2.16 11.69 10.59
C ASN A 70 -1.86 13.07 9.97
N GLN A 71 -1.28 13.10 8.77
CA GLN A 71 -1.00 14.36 8.08
C GLN A 71 -2.32 15.06 7.73
N HIS A 72 -2.33 16.39 7.81
CA HIS A 72 -3.48 17.19 7.36
C HIS A 72 -3.27 17.72 5.94
N ASP A 73 -2.01 17.86 5.52
CA ASP A 73 -1.61 18.26 4.19
C ASP A 73 -0.23 17.66 3.82
N ALA A 74 -0.01 17.50 2.52
CA ALA A 74 1.28 17.16 1.95
C ALA A 74 1.30 17.63 0.49
N SER A 75 2.48 17.96 -0.02
CA SER A 75 2.68 18.34 -1.41
C SER A 75 3.89 17.60 -1.97
N ILE A 76 3.74 17.07 -3.18
CA ILE A 76 4.84 16.50 -3.95
C ILE A 76 4.91 17.22 -5.29
N ASP A 77 6.09 17.66 -5.67
CA ASP A 77 6.29 18.26 -6.98
C ASP A 77 6.41 17.15 -8.06
N PRO A 78 6.24 17.50 -9.35
CA PRO A 78 6.32 16.51 -10.43
C PRO A 78 7.67 15.77 -10.51
N ALA A 79 8.78 16.41 -10.12
CA ALA A 79 10.09 15.79 -10.15
C ALA A 79 10.22 14.74 -9.03
N GLY A 80 9.74 15.05 -7.83
CA GLY A 80 9.67 14.12 -6.70
C GLY A 80 8.79 12.91 -7.02
N LEU A 81 7.63 13.13 -7.63
CA LEU A 81 6.75 12.02 -8.05
C LEU A 81 7.44 11.13 -9.10
N SER A 82 8.15 11.72 -10.06
CA SER A 82 8.89 10.98 -11.08
C SER A 82 10.04 10.15 -10.48
N VAL A 83 10.69 10.63 -9.43
CA VAL A 83 11.73 9.88 -8.71
C VAL A 83 11.11 8.68 -8.02
N ILE A 84 10.02 8.87 -7.27
CA ILE A 84 9.28 7.78 -6.62
C ILE A 84 8.86 6.73 -7.64
N ALA A 85 8.30 7.16 -8.78
CA ALA A 85 7.88 6.26 -9.84
C ALA A 85 9.03 5.41 -10.37
N SER A 86 10.16 6.06 -10.69
CA SER A 86 11.34 5.38 -11.22
C SER A 86 11.93 4.38 -10.24
N GLU A 87 11.98 4.73 -8.95
CA GLU A 87 12.45 3.85 -7.87
C GLU A 87 11.55 2.63 -7.69
N VAL A 88 10.23 2.85 -7.64
CA VAL A 88 9.25 1.77 -7.50
C VAL A 88 9.31 0.84 -8.71
N ASP A 89 9.32 1.37 -9.93
CA ASP A 89 9.38 0.57 -11.16
C ASP A 89 10.65 -0.31 -11.19
N ALA A 90 11.80 0.27 -10.81
CA ALA A 90 13.06 -0.45 -10.74
C ALA A 90 13.03 -1.58 -9.70
N LEU A 91 12.47 -1.33 -8.52
CA LEU A 91 12.36 -2.31 -7.44
C LEU A 91 11.36 -3.42 -7.78
N LEU A 92 10.17 -3.09 -8.29
CA LEU A 92 9.18 -4.07 -8.73
C LEU A 92 9.76 -4.99 -9.81
N THR A 93 10.42 -4.40 -10.82
CA THR A 93 11.08 -5.16 -11.91
C THR A 93 12.19 -6.06 -11.39
N LYS A 94 13.07 -5.52 -10.53
CA LYS A 94 14.19 -6.28 -9.93
C LYS A 94 13.72 -7.49 -9.14
N HIS A 95 12.58 -7.37 -8.46
CA HIS A 95 12.02 -8.42 -7.60
C HIS A 95 10.93 -9.25 -8.28
N GLY A 96 10.69 -9.04 -9.58
CA GLY A 96 9.74 -9.82 -10.38
C GLY A 96 8.28 -9.65 -9.96
N ILE A 97 7.93 -8.53 -9.30
CA ILE A 97 6.53 -8.22 -9.00
C ILE A 97 5.85 -7.79 -10.30
N SER A 98 4.80 -8.51 -10.69
CA SER A 98 3.99 -8.17 -11.85
C SER A 98 2.97 -7.09 -11.51
N GLY A 99 2.57 -6.29 -12.51
CA GLY A 99 1.55 -5.25 -12.35
C GLY A 99 2.00 -3.91 -12.91
N THR A 100 1.03 -3.02 -13.15
CA THR A 100 1.33 -1.64 -13.55
C THR A 100 1.26 -0.75 -12.30
N PRO A 101 2.40 -0.22 -11.83
CA PRO A 101 2.40 0.69 -10.69
C PRO A 101 1.64 1.96 -11.05
N THR A 102 0.74 2.35 -10.16
CA THR A 102 -0.16 3.49 -10.31
C THR A 102 -0.27 4.24 -8.99
N LEU A 103 -0.73 5.49 -9.07
CA LEU A 103 -0.98 6.30 -7.88
C LEU A 103 -2.39 5.99 -7.34
N HIS A 104 -2.43 5.35 -6.17
CA HIS A 104 -3.64 4.97 -5.46
C HIS A 104 -4.01 6.04 -4.45
N PHE A 105 -5.30 6.33 -4.39
CA PHE A 105 -5.94 7.23 -3.44
C PHE A 105 -7.04 6.43 -2.74
N GLN A 106 -6.84 6.13 -1.46
CA GLN A 106 -7.66 5.16 -0.73
C GLN A 106 -8.18 5.79 0.55
N LEU A 107 -9.50 5.85 0.71
CA LEU A 107 -10.13 6.14 1.99
C LEU A 107 -10.40 4.82 2.70
N GLU A 108 -9.90 4.68 3.92
CA GLU A 108 -10.29 3.65 4.87
C GLU A 108 -11.14 4.34 5.92
N ALA A 109 -12.44 4.07 5.90
CA ALA A 109 -13.37 4.63 6.87
C ALA A 109 -14.28 3.52 7.41
N GLN A 110 -14.58 3.58 8.71
CA GLN A 110 -15.59 2.73 9.31
C GLN A 110 -16.96 3.26 8.88
N CYS A 111 -17.70 2.51 8.05
CA CYS A 111 -19.07 2.84 7.65
C CYS A 111 -20.08 1.96 8.39
#